data_AF-A0A2Z4C120-F1
#
_entry.id   AF-A0A2Z4C120-F1
#
_cell.length_a   1.000
_cell.length_b   1.000
_cell.length_c   1.000
_cell.angle_alpha   90.00
_cell.angle_beta   90.00
_cell.angle_gamma   90.00
#
_symmetry.space_group_name_H-M   'P 1'
#
loop_
_entity.id
_entity.type
_entity.pdbx_description
1 polymer ?
#
loop_
_entity_poly.entity_id
_entity_poly.type
_entity_poly.pdbx_seq_one_letter_code
_entity_poly.pdbx_strand_id
1 'polypeptide(L)'
;GKSYANSEDESHRRSIFEDKLKFIQEHNERYDKGEVSYFLKINGFSDMTHEELLATKTGVSRRTKPLADLPKSKPTVELVNAIDWRTHGAVTAVKDQASCGSCWAFSAVSSLESMY
;
A
#
# COMPACT_ATOMS: atom_id res chain seq x y z
N GLY A 1 -4.39 6.02 19.06
CA GLY A 1 -5.77 6.44 18.75
C GLY A 1 -5.74 7.66 17.86
N LYS A 2 -6.87 7.99 17.21
CA LYS A 2 -7.00 9.24 16.42
C LYS A 2 -7.20 10.42 17.37
N SER A 3 -6.68 11.58 16.99
CA SER A 3 -6.85 12.85 17.70
C SER A 3 -7.12 13.92 16.64
N TYR A 4 -8.16 14.72 16.86
CA TYR A 4 -8.61 15.76 15.94
C TYR A 4 -8.41 17.14 16.58
N ALA A 5 -8.15 18.16 15.76
CA ALA A 5 -7.73 19.48 16.27
C ALA A 5 -8.88 20.22 16.97
N ASN A 6 -10.11 20.05 16.47
CA ASN A 6 -11.33 20.66 16.98
C ASN A 6 -12.56 19.87 16.48
N SER A 7 -13.76 20.29 16.88
CA SER A 7 -15.01 19.65 16.50
C SER A 7 -15.31 19.72 15.01
N GLU A 8 -14.82 20.73 14.30
CA GLU A 8 -14.99 20.88 12.86
C GLU A 8 -14.13 19.86 12.11
N ASP A 9 -12.85 19.70 12.48
CA ASP A 9 -11.97 18.65 11.96
C ASP A 9 -12.53 17.26 12.27
N GLU A 10 -13.00 17.00 13.50
CA GLU A 10 -13.66 15.73 13.82
C GLU A 10 -14.88 15.46 12.93
N SER A 11 -15.74 16.46 12.72
CA SER A 11 -16.93 16.34 11.87
C SER A 11 -16.56 16.07 10.41
N HIS A 12 -15.53 16.76 9.90
CA HIS A 12 -15.01 16.54 8.56
C HIS A 12 -14.44 15.13 8.39
N ARG A 13 -13.61 14.68 9.33
CA ARG A 13 -13.00 13.34 9.34
C ARG A 13 -14.04 12.23 9.44
N ARG A 14 -15.08 12.46 10.24
CA ARG A 14 -16.23 11.56 10.37
C ARG A 14 -17.00 11.42 9.06
N SER A 15 -17.25 12.52 8.36
CA SER A 15 -17.91 12.51 7.04
C SER A 15 -17.14 11.65 6.02
N ILE A 16 -15.82 11.85 5.93
CA ILE A 16 -14.95 11.01 5.07
C ILE A 16 -15.05 9.53 5.46
N PHE A 17 -15.06 9.25 6.76
CA PHE A 17 -15.16 7.88 7.27
C PHE A 17 -16.49 7.20 6.91
N GLU A 18 -17.61 7.91 7.03
CA GLU A 18 -18.94 7.42 6.66
C GLU A 18 -19.02 7.12 5.17
N ASP A 19 -18.52 8.02 4.32
CA ASP A 19 -18.44 7.80 2.87
C ASP A 19 -17.60 6.56 2.52
N LYS A 20 -16.44 6.40 3.18
CA LYS A 20 -15.61 5.20 2.97
C LYS A 20 -16.25 3.94 3.49
N LEU A 21 -16.97 4.00 4.61
CA LEU A 21 -17.68 2.83 5.15
C LEU A 21 -18.75 2.35 4.17
N LYS A 22 -19.52 3.27 3.61
CA LYS A 22 -20.50 2.96 2.56
C LYS A 22 -19.84 2.34 1.33
N PHE A 23 -18.76 2.94 0.84
CA PHE A 23 -17.99 2.39 -0.28
C PHE A 23 -17.48 0.97 -0.01
N ILE A 24 -16.98 0.70 1.20
CA ILE A 24 -16.52 -0.64 1.61
C ILE A 24 -17.67 -1.64 1.60
N GLN A 25 -18.85 -1.27 2.10
CA GLN A 25 -20.03 -2.14 2.12
C GLN A 25 -20.45 -2.50 0.70
N GLU A 26 -20.65 -1.51 -0.18
CA GLU A 26 -21.04 -1.73 -1.57
C GLU A 26 -20.00 -2.59 -2.32
N HIS A 27 -18.71 -2.33 -2.11
CA HIS A 27 -17.64 -3.14 -2.72
C HIS A 27 -17.66 -4.59 -2.22
N ASN A 28 -17.91 -4.81 -0.93
CA ASN A 28 -17.94 -6.15 -0.35
C ASN A 28 -19.19 -6.94 -0.74
N GLU A 29 -20.33 -6.28 -0.95
CA GLU A 29 -21.51 -6.93 -1.54
C GLU A 29 -21.22 -7.46 -2.95
N ARG A 30 -20.45 -6.71 -3.74
CA ARG A 30 -19.98 -7.15 -5.06
C ARG A 30 -18.97 -8.29 -4.95
N TYR A 31 -18.13 -8.28 -3.92
CA TYR A 31 -17.20 -9.38 -3.64
C TYR A 31 -17.96 -10.66 -3.31
N ASP A 32 -18.98 -10.60 -2.46
CA ASP A 32 -19.80 -11.75 -2.08
C ASP A 32 -20.59 -12.33 -3.28
N LYS A 33 -20.92 -11.49 -4.27
CA LYS A 33 -21.52 -11.90 -5.55
C LYS A 33 -20.50 -12.45 -6.56
N GLY A 34 -19.21 -12.41 -6.26
CA GLY A 34 -18.14 -12.82 -7.18
C GLY A 34 -17.88 -11.85 -8.34
N GLU A 35 -18.36 -10.60 -8.27
CA GLU A 35 -18.15 -9.58 -9.30
C GLU A 35 -16.76 -8.92 -9.21
N VAL A 36 -16.13 -8.99 -8.04
CA VAL A 36 -14.77 -8.50 -7.78
C VAL A 36 -13.97 -9.56 -7.01
N SER A 37 -12.65 -9.56 -7.18
CA SER A 37 -11.76 -10.59 -6.64
C SER A 37 -11.16 -10.28 -5.27
N TYR A 38 -11.47 -9.12 -4.68
CA TYR A 38 -10.93 -8.67 -3.41
C TYR A 38 -12.01 -8.00 -2.57
N PHE A 39 -11.82 -7.99 -1.25
CA PHE A 39 -12.66 -7.28 -0.30
C PHE A 39 -11.90 -6.11 0.33
N LEU A 40 -12.65 -5.19 0.93
CA LEU A 40 -12.12 -4.04 1.66
C LEU A 40 -12.48 -4.13 3.14
N LYS A 41 -11.66 -3.47 3.97
CA LYS A 41 -11.88 -3.36 5.41
C LYS A 41 -11.43 -2.00 5.91
N ILE A 42 -12.08 -1.54 6.99
CA ILE A 42 -11.66 -0.35 7.73
C ILE A 42 -10.22 -0.49 8.20
N ASN A 43 -9.44 0.58 8.04
CA ASN A 43 -8.03 0.65 8.44
C ASN A 43 -7.65 2.09 8.86
N GLY A 44 -6.37 2.32 9.14
CA GLY A 44 -5.86 3.61 9.61
C GLY A 44 -6.05 4.80 8.64
N PHE A 45 -6.43 4.52 7.39
CA PHE A 45 -6.66 5.50 6.32
C PHE A 45 -8.14 5.77 6.06
N SER A 46 -9.04 5.17 6.85
CA SER A 46 -10.49 5.27 6.61
C SER A 46 -11.08 6.67 6.81
N ASP A 47 -10.36 7.62 7.41
CA ASP A 47 -10.77 9.02 7.61
C ASP A 47 -9.95 10.04 6.77
N MET A 48 -9.25 9.54 5.73
CA MET A 48 -8.44 10.36 4.83
C MET A 48 -9.01 10.38 3.42
N THR A 49 -8.98 11.51 2.73
CA THR A 49 -9.28 11.55 1.30
C THR A 49 -8.19 10.81 0.50
N HIS A 50 -8.48 10.49 -0.77
CA HIS A 50 -7.48 9.88 -1.64
C HIS A 50 -6.25 10.79 -1.83
N GLU A 51 -6.49 12.09 -1.98
CA GLU A 51 -5.46 13.11 -2.17
C GLU A 51 -4.56 13.25 -0.92
N GLU A 52 -5.15 13.28 0.27
CA GLU A 52 -4.40 13.32 1.53
C GLU A 52 -3.52 12.07 1.70
N LEU A 53 -4.05 10.90 1.34
CA LEU A 53 -3.31 9.64 1.40
C LEU A 53 -2.11 9.69 0.45
N LEU A 54 -2.29 10.12 -0.79
CA LEU A 54 -1.19 10.25 -1.74
C LEU A 54 -0.16 11.28 -1.26
N ALA A 55 -0.60 12.45 -0.80
CA ALA A 55 0.27 13.54 -0.38
C ALA A 55 1.11 13.21 0.87
N THR A 56 0.59 12.40 1.78
CA THR A 56 1.24 12.14 3.09
C THR A 56 1.79 10.73 3.26
N LYS A 57 1.30 9.74 2.50
CA LYS A 57 1.70 8.32 2.63
C LYS A 57 2.47 7.79 1.44
N THR A 58 2.71 8.59 0.40
CA THR A 58 3.49 8.20 -0.77
C THR A 58 4.53 9.27 -1.11
N GLY A 59 5.55 8.92 -1.89
CA GLY A 59 6.57 9.88 -2.29
C GLY A 59 7.47 9.43 -3.43
N VAL A 60 6.97 8.54 -4.29
CA VAL A 60 7.70 8.19 -5.52
C VAL A 60 7.66 9.38 -6.47
N SER A 61 8.82 10.00 -6.70
CA SER A 61 9.00 10.95 -7.78
C SER A 61 9.45 10.22 -9.05
N ARG A 62 8.66 10.31 -10.12
CA ARG A 62 8.99 9.68 -11.40
C ARG A 62 10.24 10.33 -11.98
N ARG A 63 11.30 9.53 -12.18
CA ARG A 63 12.47 9.98 -12.94
C ARG A 63 12.06 10.27 -14.38
N THR A 64 12.46 11.43 -14.89
CA THR A 64 12.25 11.84 -16.29
C THR A 64 13.26 11.22 -17.25
N LYS A 65 14.35 10.67 -16.72
CA LYS A 65 15.41 10.02 -17.49
C LYS A 65 15.41 8.51 -17.24
N PRO A 66 15.50 7.68 -18.28
CA PRO A 66 15.69 6.24 -18.14
C PRO A 66 16.92 5.93 -17.28
N LEU A 67 16.82 4.90 -16.44
CA LEU A 67 18.01 4.30 -15.83
C LEU A 67 18.86 3.66 -16.94
N ALA A 68 20.18 3.63 -16.78
CA ALA A 68 21.05 2.91 -17.71
C ALA A 68 20.55 1.47 -17.91
N ASP A 69 20.69 0.95 -19.13
CA ASP A 69 20.22 -0.41 -19.46
C ASP A 69 20.84 -1.42 -18.49
N LEU A 70 19.99 -1.99 -17.63
CA LEU A 70 20.39 -3.09 -16.77
C LEU A 70 20.61 -4.34 -17.63
N PRO A 71 21.64 -5.16 -17.33
CA PRO A 71 21.85 -6.42 -18.02
C PRO A 71 20.60 -7.29 -17.91
N LYS A 72 19.94 -7.56 -19.04
CA LYS A 72 18.81 -8.48 -19.09
C LYS A 72 19.37 -9.90 -19.12
N SER A 73 19.49 -10.57 -17.98
CA SER A 73 19.78 -12.00 -17.97
C SER A 73 18.52 -12.78 -18.35
N LYS A 74 18.66 -13.77 -19.23
CA LYS A 74 17.60 -14.78 -19.40
C LYS A 74 17.71 -15.74 -18.21
N PRO A 75 16.62 -16.01 -17.48
CA PRO A 75 16.65 -17.04 -16.45
C PRO A 75 17.02 -18.38 -17.10
N THR A 76 18.03 -19.05 -16.57
CA THR A 76 18.51 -20.38 -17.00
C THR A 76 17.85 -21.52 -16.20
N VAL A 77 16.86 -21.21 -15.37
CA VAL A 77 16.21 -22.12 -14.44
C VAL A 77 14.75 -22.35 -14.82
N GLU A 78 14.24 -23.55 -14.51
CA GLU A 78 12.83 -23.87 -14.65
C GLU A 78 11.98 -22.99 -13.72
N LEU A 79 10.91 -22.41 -14.26
CA LEU A 79 9.98 -21.59 -13.51
C LEU A 79 9.06 -22.48 -12.67
N VAL A 80 8.94 -22.15 -11.39
CA VAL A 80 7.93 -22.73 -10.49
C VAL A 80 6.60 -21.99 -10.64
N ASN A 81 5.49 -22.70 -10.39
CA ASN A 81 4.14 -22.12 -10.49
C ASN A 81 3.83 -21.09 -9.39
N ALA A 82 4.49 -21.19 -8.23
CA ALA A 82 4.34 -20.26 -7.12
C ALA A 82 5.57 -20.29 -6.22
N ILE A 83 5.94 -19.12 -5.66
CA ILE A 83 7.00 -18.98 -4.66
C ILE A 83 6.57 -17.97 -3.60
N ASP A 84 6.83 -18.30 -2.33
CA ASP A 84 6.60 -17.40 -1.19
C ASP A 84 7.89 -17.23 -0.37
N TRP A 85 8.62 -16.14 -0.64
CA TRP A 85 9.89 -15.81 -0.01
C TRP A 85 9.83 -15.67 1.52
N ARG A 86 8.64 -15.43 2.10
CA ARG A 86 8.46 -15.37 3.56
C ARG A 86 8.80 -16.71 4.22
N THR A 87 8.53 -17.81 3.53
CA THR A 87 8.83 -19.17 4.02
C THR A 87 10.31 -19.53 3.95
N HIS A 88 11.12 -18.69 3.29
CA HIS A 88 12.56 -18.87 3.09
C HIS A 88 13.41 -17.92 3.94
N GLY A 89 12.80 -17.15 4.86
CA GLY A 89 13.53 -16.20 5.69
C GLY A 89 14.01 -14.94 4.96
N ALA A 90 13.67 -14.78 3.68
CA ALA A 90 14.10 -13.66 2.85
C ALA A 90 13.22 -12.40 2.99
N VAL A 91 12.22 -12.40 3.88
CA VAL A 91 11.31 -11.27 4.08
C VAL A 91 11.29 -10.86 5.54
N THR A 92 11.69 -9.61 5.80
CA THR A 92 11.67 -9.02 7.14
C THR A 92 10.24 -8.66 7.57
N ALA A 93 10.06 -8.32 8.85
CA ALA A 93 8.77 -7.89 9.37
C ALA A 93 8.24 -6.63 8.64
N VAL A 94 6.93 -6.55 8.48
CA VAL A 94 6.26 -5.38 7.90
C VAL A 94 6.56 -4.14 8.72
N LYS A 95 6.95 -3.05 8.05
CA LYS A 95 7.33 -1.77 8.66
C LYS A 95 6.29 -0.69 8.31
N ASP A 96 6.24 0.39 9.09
CA ASP A 96 5.36 1.56 8.87
C ASP A 96 6.19 2.82 8.56
N GLN A 97 5.94 3.44 7.40
CA GLN A 97 6.59 4.69 6.98
C GLN A 97 5.95 5.95 7.59
N ALA A 98 4.87 5.79 8.34
CA ALA A 98 4.09 6.86 8.96
C ALA A 98 3.62 7.91 7.95
N SER A 99 3.86 9.19 8.20
CA SER A 99 3.49 10.32 7.31
C SER A 99 4.66 10.81 6.45
N CYS A 100 5.70 9.99 6.27
CA CYS A 100 6.82 10.29 5.40
C CYS A 100 6.57 9.64 4.03
N GLY A 101 6.83 10.38 2.94
CA GLY A 101 6.82 9.86 1.57
C GLY A 101 7.99 8.92 1.23
N SER A 102 8.39 8.06 2.16
CA SER A 102 9.59 7.22 2.08
C SER A 102 9.34 5.81 1.52
N CYS A 103 8.17 5.54 0.93
CA CYS A 103 7.83 4.24 0.33
C CYS A 103 8.90 3.73 -0.65
N TRP A 104 9.56 4.63 -1.40
CA TRP A 104 10.67 4.29 -2.30
C TRP A 104 11.89 3.72 -1.56
N ALA A 105 12.20 4.27 -0.38
CA ALA A 105 13.33 3.83 0.43
C ALA A 105 13.02 2.46 1.08
N PHE A 106 11.78 2.26 1.54
CA PHE A 106 11.34 0.97 2.08
C PHE A 106 11.38 -0.13 1.01
N SER A 107 10.98 0.18 -0.22
CA SER A 107 11.09 -0.76 -1.36
C SER A 107 12.56 -1.11 -1.68
N ALA A 108 13.46 -0.13 -1.66
CA ALA A 108 14.89 -0.37 -1.89
C ALA A 108 15.52 -1.21 -0.76
N VAL A 109 15.27 -0.84 0.50
CA VAL A 109 15.83 -1.54 1.67
C VAL A 109 15.30 -2.96 1.77
N SER A 110 13.99 -3.19 1.59
CA SER A 110 13.43 -4.56 1.62
C SER A 110 14.01 -5.46 0.54
N SER A 111 14.27 -4.92 -0.66
CA SER A 111 14.93 -5.67 -1.73
C SER A 111 16.37 -6.04 -1.35
N LEU A 112 17.12 -5.12 -0.73
CA LEU A 112 18.48 -5.39 -0.24
C LEU A 112 18.48 -6.39 0.92
N GLU A 113 17.59 -6.23 1.90
CA GLU A 113 17.41 -7.17 3.02
C GLU A 113 17.08 -8.58 2.52
N SER A 114 16.33 -8.71 1.42
CA SER A 114 15.96 -10.03 0.84
C SER A 114 17.11 -10.73 0.10
N MET A 115 18.18 -10.01 -0.25
CA MET A 115 19.34 -10.56 -0.95
C MET A 115 20.37 -11.20 -0.02
N TYR A 116 20.32 -10.90 1.27
CA TYR A 116 21.25 -11.38 2.29
C TYR A 116 20.59 -12.45 3.18
#